data_AF-A0A1Y3P1G9-F1
#
_entry.id   AF-A0A1Y3P1G9-F1
#
_cell.length_a   1.000
_cell.length_b   1.000
_cell.length_c   1.000
_cell.angle_alpha   90.00
_cell.angle_beta   90.00
_cell.angle_gamma   90.00
#
_symmetry.space_group_name_H-M   'P 1'
#
loop_
_entity.id
_entity.type
_entity.pdbx_description
1 polymer ?
#
loop_
_entity_poly.entity_id
_entity_poly.type
_entity_poly.pdbx_seq_one_letter_code
_entity_poly.pdbx_strand_id
1 'polypeptide(L)'
;MSRFMTLKPSALSRDEFIATFADIYEHSPWVAAAAYDQGALDELDDVETLHARMSQILLDADHERQLALINAHPDLAGKAAVQGQLTEASTSEQAGAGIHQCTAEEFKRFTELNDAYKARFAFPFIMAVKGSNRHQILAAFETRIDNSVDAEFACALAEINKIALFRLQAL
;
A
#
# COMPACT_ATOMS: atom_id res chain seq x y z
N MET A 1 19.30 -7.94 -0.01
CA MET A 1 19.16 -8.22 -1.43
C MET A 1 18.72 -9.66 -1.54
N SER A 2 17.41 -9.80 -1.37
CA SER A 2 16.63 -11.02 -1.30
C SER A 2 16.10 -11.25 -2.71
N ARG A 3 16.31 -12.45 -3.26
CA ARG A 3 15.75 -12.79 -4.57
C ARG A 3 14.32 -13.31 -4.41
N PHE A 4 13.52 -13.16 -5.46
CA PHE A 4 12.23 -13.84 -5.53
C PHE A 4 12.42 -15.36 -5.50
N MET A 5 11.53 -16.06 -4.80
CA MET A 5 11.65 -17.51 -4.61
C MET A 5 11.11 -18.31 -5.79
N THR A 6 10.06 -17.80 -6.44
CA THR A 6 9.29 -18.54 -7.45
C THR A 6 9.28 -17.90 -8.84
N LEU A 7 9.75 -16.66 -8.97
CA LEU A 7 9.75 -15.91 -10.21
C LEU A 7 11.15 -15.36 -10.55
N LYS A 8 11.36 -15.09 -11.84
CA LYS A 8 12.54 -14.41 -12.36
C LYS A 8 12.10 -13.20 -13.19
N PRO A 9 11.95 -12.01 -12.58
CA PRO A 9 11.46 -10.80 -13.23
C PRO A 9 12.16 -10.48 -14.55
N SER A 10 13.48 -10.69 -14.62
CA SER A 10 14.28 -10.47 -15.83
C SER A 10 13.92 -11.37 -17.02
N ALA A 11 13.27 -12.51 -16.77
CA ALA A 11 12.88 -13.46 -17.81
C ALA A 11 11.44 -13.25 -18.32
N LEU A 12 10.69 -12.33 -17.73
CA LEU A 12 9.30 -12.06 -18.11
C LEU A 12 9.24 -11.15 -19.34
N SER A 13 8.27 -11.41 -20.23
CA SER A 13 7.85 -10.41 -21.19
C SER A 13 7.24 -9.19 -20.48
N ARG A 14 7.12 -8.07 -21.18
CA ARG A 14 6.54 -6.85 -20.62
C ARG A 14 5.14 -7.07 -20.04
N ASP A 15 4.28 -7.77 -20.77
CA ASP A 15 2.90 -7.99 -20.35
C ASP A 15 2.82 -8.94 -19.15
N GLU A 16 3.66 -9.99 -19.12
CA GLU A 16 3.77 -10.88 -17.97
C GLU A 16 4.30 -10.14 -16.73
N PHE A 17 5.33 -9.30 -16.89
CA PHE A 17 5.87 -8.50 -15.79
C PHE A 17 4.80 -7.57 -15.21
N ILE A 18 4.08 -6.83 -16.05
CA ILE A 18 3.01 -5.93 -15.60
C ILE A 18 1.93 -6.74 -14.89
N ALA A 19 1.50 -7.87 -15.43
CA ALA A 19 0.49 -8.72 -14.79
C ALA A 19 0.96 -9.28 -13.44
N THR A 20 2.21 -9.73 -13.34
CA THR A 20 2.79 -10.24 -12.09
C THR A 20 2.88 -9.19 -10.99
N PHE A 21 3.19 -7.93 -11.35
CA PHE A 21 3.40 -6.85 -10.40
C PHE A 21 2.27 -5.81 -10.34
N ALA A 22 1.14 -6.07 -11.01
CA ALA A 22 0.01 -5.13 -11.12
C ALA A 22 -0.55 -4.71 -9.76
N ASP A 23 -0.60 -5.65 -8.82
CA ASP A 23 -1.21 -5.47 -7.50
C ASP A 23 -0.18 -5.09 -6.42
N ILE A 24 1.09 -4.84 -6.77
CA ILE A 24 2.08 -4.33 -5.79
C ILE A 24 1.67 -2.93 -5.29
N TYR A 25 1.12 -2.11 -6.17
CA TYR A 25 0.48 -0.84 -5.81
C TYR A 25 -1.00 -0.95 -6.16
N GLU A 26 -1.87 -0.69 -5.18
CA GLU A 26 -3.31 -0.92 -5.31
C GLU A 26 -3.89 -0.25 -6.56
N HIS A 27 -4.51 -1.07 -7.43
CA HIS A 27 -5.09 -0.67 -8.71
C HIS A 27 -4.21 0.25 -9.58
N SER A 28 -2.88 0.09 -9.47
CA SER A 28 -1.90 1.00 -10.06
C SER A 28 -0.81 0.26 -10.87
N PRO A 29 -1.20 -0.51 -11.91
CA PRO A 29 -0.25 -1.28 -12.73
C PRO A 29 0.75 -0.40 -13.50
N TRP A 30 0.49 0.90 -13.59
CA TRP A 30 1.38 1.86 -14.24
C TRP A 30 2.75 1.93 -13.56
N VAL A 31 2.85 1.64 -12.25
CA VAL A 31 4.14 1.61 -11.54
C VAL A 31 5.00 0.45 -12.06
N ALA A 32 4.40 -0.74 -12.21
CA ALA A 32 5.07 -1.90 -12.78
C ALA A 32 5.47 -1.68 -14.24
N ALA A 33 4.57 -1.10 -15.04
CA ALA A 33 4.86 -0.77 -16.44
C ALA A 33 6.06 0.18 -16.56
N ALA A 34 6.08 1.26 -15.77
CA ALA A 34 7.19 2.20 -15.75
C ALA A 34 8.50 1.56 -15.26
N ALA A 35 8.45 0.65 -14.29
CA ALA A 35 9.63 -0.05 -13.77
C ALA A 35 10.28 -0.95 -14.84
N TYR A 36 9.46 -1.62 -15.65
CA TYR A 36 9.90 -2.41 -16.79
C TYR A 36 10.50 -1.53 -17.90
N ASP A 37 9.80 -0.43 -18.24
CA ASP A 37 10.17 0.45 -19.34
C ASP A 37 11.50 1.20 -19.10
N GLN A 38 11.98 1.26 -17.84
CA GLN A 38 13.32 1.76 -17.50
C GLN A 38 14.48 0.82 -17.89
N GLY A 39 14.21 -0.44 -18.27
CA GLY A 39 15.22 -1.41 -18.71
C GLY A 39 16.04 -2.01 -17.56
N ALA A 40 17.28 -2.45 -17.85
CA ALA A 40 18.17 -3.10 -16.87
C ALA A 40 17.46 -4.21 -16.06
N LEU A 41 16.76 -5.11 -16.76
CA LEU A 41 15.84 -6.07 -16.14
C LEU A 41 16.55 -7.11 -15.26
N ASP A 42 17.82 -7.44 -15.55
CA ASP A 42 18.60 -8.40 -14.77
C ASP A 42 18.77 -7.98 -13.29
N GLU A 43 18.75 -6.67 -13.02
CA GLU A 43 18.82 -6.11 -11.66
C GLU A 43 17.49 -6.27 -10.91
N LEU A 44 16.38 -6.43 -11.63
CA LEU A 44 15.04 -6.52 -11.05
C LEU A 44 14.75 -7.88 -10.42
N ASP A 45 15.64 -8.87 -10.57
CA ASP A 45 15.55 -10.16 -9.87
C ASP A 45 15.74 -10.02 -8.34
N ASP A 46 16.26 -8.87 -7.90
CA ASP A 46 16.41 -8.51 -6.49
C ASP A 46 15.19 -7.71 -6.00
N VAL A 47 14.58 -8.17 -4.92
CA VAL A 47 13.35 -7.60 -4.36
C VAL A 47 13.56 -6.15 -3.96
N GLU A 48 14.64 -5.84 -3.24
CA GLU A 48 14.94 -4.51 -2.76
C GLU A 48 15.28 -3.55 -3.91
N THR A 49 15.93 -4.03 -4.97
CA THR A 49 16.20 -3.25 -6.17
C THR A 49 14.93 -2.91 -6.94
N LEU A 50 14.04 -3.88 -7.14
CA LEU A 50 12.73 -3.62 -7.76
C LEU A 50 11.88 -2.67 -6.90
N HIS A 51 11.88 -2.89 -5.59
CA HIS A 51 11.17 -2.02 -4.64
C HIS A 51 11.68 -0.58 -4.69
N ALA A 52 12.99 -0.36 -4.65
CA ALA A 52 13.59 0.96 -4.72
C ALA A 52 13.22 1.67 -6.03
N ARG A 53 13.26 0.95 -7.16
CA ARG A 53 12.86 1.50 -8.46
C ARG A 53 11.39 1.92 -8.48
N MET A 54 10.49 1.03 -8.05
CA MET A 54 9.06 1.32 -8.01
C MET A 54 8.72 2.46 -7.05
N SER A 55 9.40 2.50 -5.89
CA SER A 55 9.27 3.59 -4.91
C SER A 55 9.66 4.92 -5.53
N GLN A 56 10.79 4.98 -6.25
CA GLN A 56 11.22 6.21 -6.93
C GLN A 56 10.22 6.64 -8.01
N ILE A 57 9.70 5.69 -8.81
CA ILE A 57 8.66 5.95 -9.82
C ILE A 57 7.40 6.57 -9.19
N LEU A 58 6.97 6.08 -8.02
CA LEU A 58 5.84 6.67 -7.30
C LEU A 58 6.17 8.10 -6.85
N LEU A 59 7.35 8.31 -6.26
CA LEU A 59 7.73 9.63 -5.73
C LEU A 59 7.96 10.69 -6.83
N ASP A 60 8.39 10.27 -8.01
CA ASP A 60 8.61 11.15 -9.16
C ASP A 60 7.34 11.39 -10.00
N ALA A 61 6.28 10.62 -9.76
CA ALA A 61 5.00 10.83 -10.42
C ALA A 61 4.41 12.20 -10.05
N ASP A 62 3.61 12.76 -10.96
CA ASP A 62 2.87 13.97 -10.65
C ASP A 62 1.90 13.77 -9.47
N HIS A 63 1.53 14.87 -8.83
CA HIS A 63 0.68 14.86 -7.65
C HIS A 63 -0.68 14.19 -7.90
N GLU A 64 -1.23 14.31 -9.11
CA GLU A 64 -2.52 13.73 -9.48
C GLU A 64 -2.45 12.19 -9.48
N ARG A 65 -1.40 11.62 -10.06
CA ARG A 65 -1.16 10.17 -10.05
C ARG A 65 -0.89 9.64 -8.64
N GLN A 66 -0.11 10.36 -7.85
CA GLN A 66 0.14 10.02 -6.45
C GLN A 66 -1.16 10.00 -5.66
N LEU A 67 -1.98 11.05 -5.77
CA LEU A 67 -3.27 11.14 -5.09
C LEU A 67 -4.26 10.07 -5.58
N ALA A 68 -4.30 9.78 -6.88
CA ALA A 68 -5.14 8.71 -7.44
C ALA A 68 -4.77 7.35 -6.86
N LEU A 69 -3.47 7.05 -6.73
CA LEU A 69 -2.99 5.81 -6.12
C LEU A 69 -3.32 5.75 -4.63
N ILE A 70 -3.13 6.84 -3.88
CA ILE A 70 -3.53 6.91 -2.47
C ILE A 70 -5.04 6.62 -2.35
N ASN A 71 -5.87 7.25 -3.19
CA ASN A 71 -7.33 7.07 -3.17
C ASN A 71 -7.79 5.69 -3.65
N ALA A 72 -6.95 4.94 -4.38
CA ALA A 72 -7.25 3.57 -4.76
C ALA A 72 -7.21 2.60 -3.56
N HIS A 73 -6.57 2.99 -2.46
CA HIS A 73 -6.49 2.14 -1.26
C HIS A 73 -7.82 2.10 -0.52
N PRO A 74 -8.30 0.91 -0.12
CA PRO A 74 -9.49 0.79 0.70
C PRO A 74 -9.22 1.28 2.13
N ASP A 75 -10.29 1.74 2.81
CA ASP A 75 -10.20 2.16 4.21
C ASP A 75 -9.78 0.99 5.12
N LEU A 76 -8.85 1.26 6.03
CA LEU A 76 -8.50 0.36 7.12
C LEU A 76 -9.69 0.16 8.05
N ALA A 77 -10.04 -1.11 8.30
CA ALA A 77 -11.25 -1.50 9.03
C ALA A 77 -12.54 -0.87 8.45
N GLY A 78 -12.56 -0.58 7.15
CA GLY A 78 -13.72 -0.01 6.47
C GLY A 78 -14.83 -1.03 6.18
N LYS A 79 -15.91 -0.56 5.56
CA LYS A 79 -17.04 -1.42 5.14
C LYS A 79 -16.59 -2.56 4.22
N ALA A 80 -15.62 -2.32 3.34
CA ALA A 80 -15.06 -3.34 2.46
C ALA A 80 -14.39 -4.48 3.23
N ALA A 81 -13.69 -4.18 4.33
CA ALA A 81 -13.10 -5.19 5.21
C ALA A 81 -14.17 -6.04 5.90
N VAL A 82 -15.23 -5.42 6.42
CA VAL A 82 -16.36 -6.12 7.07
C VAL A 82 -17.14 -6.99 6.09
N GLN A 83 -17.31 -6.52 4.85
CA GLN A 83 -18.06 -7.22 3.82
C GLN A 83 -17.22 -8.26 3.07
N GLY A 84 -15.94 -8.41 3.39
CA GLY A 84 -15.04 -9.35 2.70
C GLY A 84 -14.80 -8.99 1.23
N GLN A 85 -14.82 -7.70 0.91
CA GLN A 85 -14.69 -7.16 -0.45
C GLN A 85 -13.29 -6.58 -0.74
N LEU A 86 -12.32 -6.82 0.14
CA LEU A 86 -10.94 -6.42 -0.06
C LEU A 86 -10.27 -7.27 -1.15
N THR A 87 -9.25 -6.72 -1.81
CA THR A 87 -8.34 -7.51 -2.65
C THR A 87 -7.64 -8.58 -1.82
N GLU A 88 -7.11 -9.62 -2.47
CA GLU A 88 -6.40 -10.70 -1.78
C GLU A 88 -5.19 -10.14 -0.99
N ALA A 89 -4.44 -9.22 -1.59
CA ALA A 89 -3.34 -8.51 -0.94
C ALA A 89 -3.81 -7.74 0.31
N SER A 90 -4.86 -6.91 0.18
CA SER A 90 -5.42 -6.15 1.30
C SER A 90 -5.97 -7.06 2.42
N THR A 91 -6.55 -8.20 2.06
CA THR A 91 -7.05 -9.20 3.02
C THR A 91 -5.90 -9.81 3.81
N SER A 92 -4.84 -10.25 3.13
CA SER A 92 -3.64 -10.84 3.74
C SER A 92 -2.95 -9.85 4.69
N GLU A 93 -2.84 -8.59 4.28
CA GLU A 93 -2.26 -7.51 5.09
C GLU A 93 -3.04 -7.30 6.39
N GLN A 94 -4.37 -7.15 6.31
CA GLN A 94 -5.20 -6.85 7.48
C GLN A 94 -5.46 -8.06 8.39
N ALA A 95 -5.32 -9.29 7.88
CA ALA A 95 -5.55 -10.51 8.65
C ALA A 95 -4.66 -10.57 9.92
N GLY A 96 -3.39 -10.19 9.79
CA GLY A 96 -2.42 -10.19 10.90
C GLY A 96 -2.61 -9.06 11.91
N ALA A 97 -3.33 -8.00 11.57
CA ALA A 97 -3.49 -6.82 12.41
C ALA A 97 -4.61 -6.94 13.45
N GLY A 98 -5.37 -8.04 13.43
CA GLY A 98 -6.47 -8.29 14.37
C GLY A 98 -7.68 -7.39 14.13
N ILE A 99 -7.82 -6.79 12.94
CA ILE A 99 -8.97 -5.93 12.59
C ILE A 99 -10.30 -6.69 12.66
N HIS A 100 -10.31 -7.98 12.27
CA HIS A 100 -11.46 -8.87 12.39
C HIS A 100 -11.90 -9.14 13.85
N GLN A 101 -11.09 -8.74 14.84
CA GLN A 101 -11.37 -8.91 16.28
C GLN A 101 -11.78 -7.60 16.94
N CYS A 102 -12.03 -6.54 16.17
CA CYS A 102 -12.47 -5.26 16.72
C CYS A 102 -13.83 -5.44 17.42
N THR A 103 -13.97 -4.83 18.59
CA THR A 103 -15.29 -4.65 19.22
C THR A 103 -16.13 -3.67 18.42
N ALA A 104 -17.45 -3.62 18.68
CA ALA A 104 -18.32 -2.62 18.06
C ALA A 104 -17.89 -1.17 18.36
N GLU A 105 -17.34 -0.93 19.55
CA GLU A 105 -16.81 0.39 19.95
C GLU A 105 -15.55 0.74 19.18
N GLU A 106 -14.63 -0.21 19.02
CA GLU A 106 -13.40 -0.03 18.23
C GLU A 106 -13.73 0.20 16.75
N PHE A 107 -14.68 -0.54 16.20
CA PHE A 107 -15.14 -0.35 14.83
C PHE A 107 -15.78 1.03 14.61
N LYS A 108 -16.59 1.48 15.58
CA LYS A 108 -17.14 2.84 15.58
C LYS A 108 -16.01 3.88 15.60
N ARG A 109 -14.99 3.68 16.43
CA ARG A 109 -13.83 4.56 16.52
C ARG A 109 -13.05 4.62 15.21
N PHE A 110 -12.81 3.48 14.56
CA PHE A 110 -12.20 3.44 13.22
C PHE A 110 -13.04 4.21 12.19
N THR A 111 -14.36 4.08 12.23
CA THR A 111 -15.26 4.78 11.31
C THR A 111 -15.16 6.30 11.52
N GLU A 112 -15.26 6.76 12.77
CA GLU A 112 -15.13 8.18 13.12
C GLU A 112 -13.76 8.77 12.69
N LEU A 113 -12.68 8.03 12.92
CA LEU A 113 -11.33 8.45 12.56
C LEU A 113 -11.12 8.47 11.04
N ASN A 114 -11.63 7.48 10.30
CA ASN A 114 -11.60 7.49 8.84
C ASN A 114 -12.34 8.70 8.26
N ASP A 115 -13.55 8.98 8.77
CA ASP A 115 -14.36 10.11 8.31
C ASP A 115 -13.67 11.45 8.61
N ALA A 116 -13.14 11.62 9.82
CA ALA A 116 -12.40 12.82 10.21
C ALA A 116 -11.11 13.01 9.39
N TYR A 117 -10.39 11.92 9.14
CA TYR A 117 -9.16 11.93 8.35
C TYR A 117 -9.45 12.33 6.91
N LYS A 118 -10.45 11.74 6.26
CA LYS A 118 -10.87 12.11 4.90
C LYS A 118 -11.36 13.55 4.81
N ALA A 119 -12.11 14.03 5.81
CA ALA A 119 -12.55 15.42 5.84
C ALA A 119 -11.38 16.42 5.91
N ARG A 120 -10.29 16.05 6.58
CA ARG A 120 -9.10 16.90 6.75
C ARG A 120 -8.14 16.83 5.56
N PHE A 121 -7.85 15.62 5.07
CA PHE A 121 -6.77 15.38 4.10
C PHE A 121 -7.27 15.07 2.68
N ALA A 122 -8.55 14.77 2.51
CA ALA A 122 -9.18 14.41 1.23
C ALA A 122 -8.64 13.11 0.57
N PHE A 123 -8.01 12.24 1.36
CA PHE A 123 -7.57 10.90 0.95
C PHE A 123 -7.67 9.91 2.14
N PRO A 124 -7.70 8.58 1.91
CA PRO A 124 -7.84 7.59 2.99
C PRO A 124 -6.58 7.51 3.88
N PHE A 125 -6.76 7.08 5.12
CA PHE A 125 -5.63 6.79 5.99
C PHE A 125 -4.93 5.49 5.56
N ILE A 126 -3.64 5.59 5.26
CA ILE A 126 -2.82 4.45 4.85
C ILE A 126 -1.76 4.18 5.91
N MET A 127 -1.65 2.92 6.32
CA MET A 127 -0.61 2.44 7.22
C MET A 127 -0.27 1.00 6.86
N ALA A 128 1.02 0.67 6.82
CA ALA A 128 1.50 -0.68 6.66
C ALA A 128 1.25 -1.46 7.95
N VAL A 129 0.26 -2.35 7.94
CA VAL A 129 -0.26 -2.99 9.17
C VAL A 129 0.44 -4.30 9.55
N LYS A 130 1.35 -4.82 8.71
CA LYS A 130 2.11 -6.05 9.02
C LYS A 130 2.95 -5.85 10.29
N GLY A 131 2.73 -6.71 11.29
CA GLY A 131 3.40 -6.62 12.59
C GLY A 131 2.81 -5.57 13.54
N SER A 132 1.78 -4.84 13.12
CA SER A 132 0.99 -3.95 13.99
C SER A 132 -0.25 -4.68 14.52
N ASN A 133 -0.86 -4.11 15.55
CA ASN A 133 -2.19 -4.52 16.03
C ASN A 133 -3.18 -3.35 15.95
N ARG A 134 -4.48 -3.66 16.04
CA ARG A 134 -5.57 -2.66 16.00
C ARG A 134 -5.40 -1.46 16.95
N HIS A 135 -4.82 -1.64 18.14
CA HIS A 135 -4.57 -0.52 19.06
C HIS A 135 -3.47 0.41 18.55
N GLN A 136 -2.40 -0.15 17.98
CA GLN A 136 -1.33 0.64 17.37
C GLN A 136 -1.84 1.42 16.15
N ILE A 137 -2.74 0.84 15.37
CA ILE A 137 -3.35 1.51 14.22
C ILE A 137 -4.22 2.69 14.69
N LEU A 138 -5.06 2.50 15.72
CA LEU A 138 -5.84 3.58 16.32
C LEU A 138 -4.95 4.71 16.87
N ALA A 139 -3.88 4.36 17.59
CA ALA A 139 -2.93 5.35 18.09
C ALA A 139 -2.20 6.10 16.96
N ALA A 140 -1.91 5.43 15.84
CA ALA A 140 -1.32 6.06 14.67
C ALA A 140 -2.28 7.05 14.00
N PHE A 141 -3.58 6.72 13.91
CA PHE A 141 -4.61 7.67 13.48
C PHE A 141 -4.61 8.92 14.36
N GLU A 142 -4.67 8.75 15.68
CA GLU A 142 -4.75 9.86 16.63
C GLU A 142 -3.49 10.73 16.62
N THR A 143 -2.33 10.17 16.31
CA THR A 143 -1.08 10.93 16.16
C THR A 143 -1.04 11.68 14.84
N ARG A 144 -1.42 11.02 13.74
CA ARG A 144 -1.28 11.55 12.38
C ARG A 144 -2.39 12.52 11.99
N ILE A 145 -3.54 12.45 12.66
CA ILE A 145 -4.63 13.39 12.39
C ILE A 145 -4.19 14.84 12.56
N ASP A 146 -3.17 15.12 13.39
CA ASP A 146 -2.67 16.47 13.66
C ASP A 146 -1.59 16.96 12.70
N ASN A 147 -1.14 16.12 11.75
CA ASN A 147 -0.14 16.50 10.76
C ASN A 147 -0.62 17.62 9.81
N SER A 148 0.34 18.34 9.21
CA SER A 148 0.05 19.17 8.04
C SER A 148 -0.32 18.29 6.84
N VAL A 149 -1.06 18.84 5.88
CA VAL A 149 -1.47 18.11 4.68
C VAL A 149 -0.25 17.57 3.91
N ASP A 150 0.79 18.38 3.74
CA ASP A 150 2.01 17.98 3.03
C ASP A 150 2.77 16.87 3.76
N ALA A 151 2.89 16.97 5.08
CA ALA A 151 3.55 15.95 5.89
C ALA A 151 2.78 14.62 5.86
N GLU A 152 1.45 14.69 5.89
CA GLU A 152 0.61 13.51 5.87
C GLU A 152 0.57 12.84 4.50
N PHE A 153 0.58 13.62 3.43
CA PHE A 153 0.67 13.10 2.06
C PHE A 153 1.99 12.36 1.85
N ALA A 154 3.11 12.94 2.28
CA ALA A 154 4.42 12.26 2.25
C ALA A 154 4.43 11.00 3.13
N CYS A 155 3.77 11.04 4.30
CA CYS A 155 3.62 9.88 5.17
C CYS A 155 2.82 8.75 4.48
N ALA A 156 1.71 9.09 3.82
CA ALA A 156 0.90 8.11 3.09
C ALA A 156 1.70 7.40 1.99
N LEU A 157 2.48 8.15 1.18
CA LEU A 157 3.36 7.56 0.17
C LEU A 157 4.43 6.65 0.78
N ALA A 158 5.01 7.04 1.92
CA ALA A 158 5.98 6.20 2.63
C ALA A 158 5.35 4.90 3.15
N GLU A 159 4.12 4.95 3.67
CA GLU A 159 3.38 3.77 4.10
C GLU A 159 3.01 2.85 2.91
N ILE A 160 2.59 3.42 1.78
CA ILE A 160 2.38 2.66 0.53
C ILE A 160 3.66 1.94 0.10
N ASN A 161 4.81 2.62 0.12
CA ASN A 161 6.08 1.98 -0.23
C ASN A 161 6.44 0.83 0.72
N LYS A 162 6.09 0.92 2.02
CA LYS A 162 6.26 -0.21 2.96
C LYS A 162 5.33 -1.37 2.62
N ILE A 163 4.08 -1.09 2.26
CA ILE A 163 3.10 -2.10 1.82
C ILE A 163 3.62 -2.81 0.57
N ALA A 164 4.08 -2.05 -0.43
CA ALA A 164 4.66 -2.59 -1.66
C ALA A 164 5.83 -3.54 -1.40
N LEU A 165 6.73 -3.21 -0.46
CA LEU A 165 7.81 -4.10 -0.07
C LEU A 165 7.28 -5.42 0.52
N PHE A 166 6.27 -5.37 1.38
CA PHE A 166 5.69 -6.59 1.95
C PHE A 166 5.02 -7.46 0.91
N ARG A 167 4.35 -6.87 -0.09
CA ARG A 167 3.77 -7.58 -1.23
C ARG A 167 4.86 -8.24 -2.07
N LEU A 168 5.93 -7.53 -2.40
CA LEU A 168 7.06 -8.09 -3.15
C LEU A 168 7.75 -9.24 -2.42
N GLN A 169 7.95 -9.12 -1.11
CA GLN A 169 8.55 -10.17 -0.27
C GLN A 169 7.68 -11.44 -0.15
N ALA A 170 6.39 -11.36 -0.50
CA ALA A 170 5.47 -12.48 -0.48
C ALA A 170 5.45 -13.30 -1.79
N LEU A 171 6.16 -12.84 -2.84
CA LEU A 171 6.28 -13.49 -4.15
C LEU A 171 7.57 -14.35 -4.26
#